data_AF-A0A7S2RE40-F1
#
_entry.id   AF-A0A7S2RE40-F1
#
_cell.length_a   1.000
_cell.length_b   1.000
_cell.length_c   1.000
_cell.angle_alpha   90.00
_cell.angle_beta   90.00
_cell.angle_gamma   90.00
#
_symmetry.space_group_name_H-M   'P 1'
#
loop_
_entity.id
_entity.type
_entity.pdbx_description
1 polymer ?
#
loop_
_entity_poly.entity_id
_entity_poly.type
_entity_poly.pdbx_seq_one_letter_code
_entity_poly.pdbx_strand_id
1 'polypeptide(L)'
;MDTSCGGDGIRIEFAQSEVGHEYKWLVFHQSKRGSIGKLLAEYKCTDEGPNPDAFIKTISVRNAFRGRNLAIKLLETCKTYLSEDLGCTGVCLEAEEDMSRHGKLVGLYKSAGFKVIPGIKDFKLLYHGDEMYRVVPMRCELRPSDQAIVPWDVLSFSFAMELQNEVIQGEMRECLNVWEMLERFELVNFAKKARSVCLSHGHPDWLQFLVILQLLAVVNEKLTWDSIGGKTFTDKLDTVEFTNIQEPTSEQFVGLHRGQPVWNNDEYLYHVMMKNSLQLPRVALWMVRFRRMSNALEAGLLDGMMNGEDQTMVNWISLFSSLVGELGTCPQEDDIEGCGERSMRQLLMKFSPSPIEW
;
A
#
# COMPACT_ATOMS: atom_id res chain seq x y z
N MET A 1 11.19 1.58 35.07
CA MET A 1 9.73 1.36 35.07
C MET A 1 9.38 1.16 33.62
N ASP A 2 9.33 -0.11 33.22
CA ASP A 2 9.18 -0.54 31.84
C ASP A 2 7.71 -0.51 31.45
N THR A 3 7.36 0.31 30.48
CA THR A 3 6.07 0.27 29.78
C THR A 3 6.21 -0.67 28.59
N SER A 4 6.00 -1.98 28.82
CA SER A 4 5.92 -2.97 27.74
C SER A 4 4.47 -3.09 27.25
N CYS A 5 4.10 -2.27 26.27
CA CYS A 5 2.91 -2.49 25.46
C CYS A 5 3.21 -3.56 24.39
N GLY A 6 2.27 -4.49 24.20
CA GLY A 6 2.43 -5.74 23.46
C GLY A 6 2.57 -5.62 21.95
N GLY A 7 3.72 -5.14 21.47
CA GLY A 7 4.12 -5.38 20.07
C GLY A 7 4.42 -6.87 19.83
N ASP A 8 4.46 -7.30 18.56
CA ASP A 8 4.73 -8.67 18.08
C ASP A 8 6.12 -9.23 18.52
N GLY A 9 6.82 -8.52 19.41
CA GLY A 9 8.12 -8.84 19.96
C GLY A 9 9.22 -8.89 18.92
N ILE A 10 8.96 -8.33 17.73
CA ILE A 10 9.91 -8.30 16.63
C ILE A 10 10.80 -7.08 16.79
N ARG A 11 12.11 -7.32 16.83
CA ARG A 11 13.12 -6.25 16.82
C ARG A 11 14.14 -6.53 15.72
N ILE A 12 14.57 -5.47 15.05
CA ILE A 12 15.67 -5.53 14.08
C ILE A 12 16.88 -4.92 14.75
N GLU A 13 17.97 -5.68 14.81
CA GLU A 13 19.27 -5.20 15.28
C GLU A 13 20.21 -5.06 14.10
N PHE A 14 21.00 -3.99 14.13
CA PHE A 14 22.04 -3.70 13.16
C PHE A 14 23.42 -3.95 13.80
N ALA A 15 24.31 -4.57 13.04
CA ALA A 15 25.70 -4.78 13.41
C ALA A 15 26.61 -4.54 12.21
N GLN A 16 27.70 -3.82 12.43
CA GLN A 16 28.76 -3.59 11.45
C GLN A 16 29.99 -4.38 11.86
N SER A 17 30.65 -5.02 10.90
CA SER A 17 31.96 -5.64 11.14
C SER A 17 33.05 -4.57 11.13
N GLU A 18 33.95 -4.57 12.11
CA GLU A 18 35.10 -3.64 12.14
C GLU A 18 36.16 -3.99 11.10
N VAL A 19 36.20 -5.25 10.65
CA VAL A 19 37.28 -5.81 9.81
C VAL A 19 36.90 -5.89 8.33
N GLY A 20 35.63 -5.64 8.00
CA GLY A 20 35.14 -5.69 6.63
C GLY A 20 34.01 -4.70 6.43
N HIS A 21 33.86 -4.22 5.19
CA HIS A 21 32.72 -3.40 4.77
C HIS A 21 31.41 -4.22 4.73
N GLU A 22 31.19 -5.09 5.71
CA GLU A 22 30.05 -5.96 5.86
C GLU A 22 29.10 -5.43 6.92
N TYR A 23 27.83 -5.34 6.53
CA TYR A 23 26.73 -4.82 7.31
C TYR A 23 25.69 -5.91 7.49
N LYS A 24 25.22 -6.07 8.72
CA LYS A 24 24.36 -7.19 9.11
C LYS A 24 23.12 -6.69 9.83
N TRP A 25 21.97 -7.10 9.34
CA TRP A 25 20.68 -6.90 10.00
C TRP A 25 20.16 -8.23 10.50
N LEU A 26 19.74 -8.27 11.76
CA LEU A 26 19.22 -9.45 12.43
C LEU A 26 17.81 -9.16 12.94
N VAL A 27 16.87 -10.03 12.60
CA VAL A 27 15.50 -9.96 13.13
C VAL A 27 15.38 -10.93 14.28
N PHE A 28 14.93 -10.47 15.44
CA PHE A 28 14.63 -11.28 16.61
C PHE A 28 13.13 -11.25 16.90
N HIS A 29 12.63 -12.29 17.56
CA HIS A 29 11.25 -12.39 18.01
C HIS A 29 11.26 -12.82 19.48
N GLN A 30 10.47 -12.15 20.32
CA GLN A 30 10.46 -12.36 21.78
C GLN A 30 10.32 -13.83 22.21
N SER A 31 9.51 -14.61 21.49
CA SER A 31 9.27 -16.02 21.83
C SER A 31 10.32 -17.01 21.29
N LYS A 32 11.35 -16.55 20.56
CA LYS A 32 12.33 -17.41 19.91
C LYS A 32 13.74 -17.03 20.33
N ARG A 33 14.54 -18.04 20.66
CA ARG A 33 15.97 -17.87 20.90
C ARG A 33 16.71 -17.71 19.56
N GLY A 34 17.53 -16.66 19.47
CA GLY A 34 18.34 -16.33 18.29
C GLY A 34 17.53 -15.62 17.20
N SER A 35 18.22 -15.24 16.12
CA SER A 35 17.58 -14.49 15.03
C SER A 35 16.63 -15.38 14.20
N ILE A 36 15.46 -14.82 13.88
CA ILE A 36 14.45 -15.38 12.99
C ILE A 36 14.60 -14.91 11.54
N GLY A 37 15.38 -13.85 11.32
CA GLY A 37 15.77 -13.36 10.01
C GLY A 37 17.18 -12.78 10.04
N LYS A 38 17.85 -12.80 8.89
CA LYS A 38 19.15 -12.16 8.70
C LYS A 38 19.25 -11.57 7.29
N LEU A 39 19.91 -10.43 7.18
CA LEU A 39 20.41 -9.86 5.93
C LEU A 39 21.88 -9.49 6.12
N LEU A 40 22.71 -9.82 5.14
CA LEU A 40 24.11 -9.41 5.07
C LEU A 40 24.34 -8.67 3.76
N ALA A 41 24.86 -7.46 3.83
CA ALA A 41 25.30 -6.69 2.69
C ALA A 41 26.80 -6.39 2.82
N GLU A 42 27.48 -6.32 1.68
CA GLU A 42 28.87 -5.89 1.57
C GLU A 42 28.89 -4.61 0.74
N TYR A 43 29.51 -3.58 1.29
CA TYR A 43 29.79 -2.34 0.60
C TYR A 43 31.15 -2.47 -0.09
N LYS A 44 31.18 -2.30 -1.40
CA LYS A 44 32.45 -2.30 -2.14
C LYS A 44 32.81 -0.86 -2.48
N CYS A 45 33.78 -0.32 -1.77
CA CYS A 45 34.47 0.88 -2.21
C CYS A 45 35.39 0.47 -3.37
N THR A 46 34.91 0.52 -4.60
CA THR A 46 35.77 0.31 -5.77
C THR A 46 36.40 1.65 -6.14
N ASP A 47 37.72 1.68 -6.25
CA ASP A 47 38.48 2.86 -6.74
C ASP A 47 38.16 3.23 -8.22
N GLU A 48 37.35 2.42 -8.91
CA GLU A 48 37.12 2.48 -10.36
C GLU A 48 35.82 3.17 -10.81
N GLY A 49 35.09 3.87 -9.93
CA GLY A 49 33.87 4.58 -10.35
C GLY A 49 33.39 5.66 -9.38
N PRO A 50 32.63 6.66 -9.87
CA PRO A 50 32.16 7.79 -9.06
C PRO A 50 31.08 7.43 -8.04
N ASN A 51 30.47 6.24 -8.12
CA ASN A 51 29.38 5.83 -7.24
C ASN A 51 29.62 4.41 -6.70
N PRO A 52 29.73 4.23 -5.37
CA PRO A 52 29.90 2.91 -4.78
C PRO A 52 28.56 2.15 -4.82
N ASP A 53 28.61 0.91 -5.31
CA ASP A 53 27.48 -0.02 -5.24
C ASP A 53 27.70 -1.01 -4.09
N ALA A 54 26.60 -1.36 -3.42
CA ALA A 54 26.58 -2.42 -2.43
C ALA A 54 26.13 -3.75 -3.04
N PHE A 55 26.44 -4.86 -2.37
CA PHE A 55 26.00 -6.19 -2.77
C PHE A 55 25.38 -6.95 -1.59
N ILE A 56 24.15 -7.42 -1.74
CA ILE A 56 23.50 -8.26 -0.71
C ILE A 56 23.95 -9.70 -0.90
N LYS A 57 24.75 -10.19 0.05
CA LYS A 57 25.30 -11.56 0.06
C LYS A 57 24.25 -12.59 0.45
N THR A 58 23.42 -12.28 1.44
CA THR A 58 22.40 -13.21 1.90
C THR A 58 21.22 -12.49 2.52
N ILE A 59 20.04 -13.03 2.28
CA ILE A 59 18.83 -12.71 3.01
C ILE A 59 18.11 -14.02 3.33
N SER A 60 17.66 -14.18 4.57
CA SER A 60 16.89 -15.37 4.94
C SER A 60 15.94 -15.06 6.09
N VAL A 61 14.77 -15.69 6.03
CA VAL A 61 13.75 -15.67 7.08
C VAL A 61 13.35 -17.12 7.37
N ARG A 62 13.31 -17.50 8.64
CA ARG A 62 12.89 -18.84 9.09
C ARG A 62 11.49 -19.16 8.58
N ASN A 63 11.25 -20.41 8.18
CA ASN A 63 10.02 -20.84 7.53
C ASN A 63 8.74 -20.41 8.27
N ALA A 64 8.72 -20.55 9.60
CA ALA A 64 7.57 -20.19 10.44
C ALA A 64 7.20 -18.68 10.43
N PHE A 65 8.10 -17.83 9.94
CA PHE A 65 7.94 -16.38 9.87
C PHE A 65 7.94 -15.85 8.43
N ARG A 66 7.97 -16.74 7.42
CA ARG A 66 7.77 -16.35 6.02
C ARG A 66 6.32 -15.93 5.80
N GLY A 67 6.08 -15.07 4.82
CA GLY A 67 4.75 -14.50 4.55
C GLY A 67 4.38 -13.30 5.43
N ARG A 68 5.24 -12.93 6.39
CA ARG A 68 5.07 -11.73 7.24
C ARG A 68 5.88 -10.52 6.74
N ASN A 69 6.29 -10.52 5.47
CA ASN A 69 7.10 -9.46 4.84
C ASN A 69 8.43 -9.09 5.52
N LEU A 70 8.92 -9.90 6.47
CA LEU A 70 10.19 -9.62 7.16
C LEU A 70 11.39 -9.50 6.20
N ALA A 71 11.36 -10.24 5.10
CA ALA A 71 12.39 -10.12 4.05
C ALA A 71 12.33 -8.76 3.35
N ILE A 72 11.12 -8.26 3.04
CA ILE A 72 10.95 -6.93 2.46
C ILE A 72 11.40 -5.87 3.45
N LYS A 73 11.00 -5.96 4.73
CA LYS A 73 11.43 -4.99 5.75
C LYS A 73 12.94 -4.95 5.91
N LEU A 74 13.61 -6.11 5.91
CA LEU A 74 15.07 -6.20 5.93
C LEU A 74 15.70 -5.52 4.71
N LEU A 75 15.16 -5.75 3.51
CA LEU A 75 15.64 -5.11 2.27
C LEU A 75 15.47 -3.59 2.35
N GLU A 76 14.31 -3.09 2.76
CA GLU A 76 14.08 -1.64 2.90
C GLU A 76 15.03 -1.01 3.90
N THR A 77 15.16 -1.57 5.11
CA THR A 77 16.09 -1.06 6.12
C THR A 77 17.54 -1.06 5.63
N CYS A 78 17.93 -2.09 4.88
CA CYS A 78 19.26 -2.15 4.26
C CYS A 78 19.43 -1.05 3.20
N LYS A 79 18.48 -0.90 2.27
CA LYS A 79 18.51 0.11 1.21
C LYS A 79 18.59 1.53 1.77
N THR A 80 17.77 1.85 2.78
CA THR A 80 17.80 3.15 3.46
C THR A 80 19.18 3.43 4.02
N TYR A 81 19.75 2.50 4.80
CA TYR A 81 21.09 2.67 5.37
C TYR A 81 22.18 2.81 4.31
N LEU A 82 22.15 1.97 3.26
CA LEU A 82 23.12 2.05 2.18
C LEU A 82 23.05 3.40 1.44
N SER A 83 21.84 3.94 1.23
CA SER A 83 21.64 5.21 0.53
C SER A 83 21.98 6.42 1.41
N GLU A 84 21.49 6.45 2.65
CA GLU A 84 21.55 7.62 3.53
C GLU A 84 22.88 7.68 4.29
N ASP A 85 23.33 6.57 4.86
CA ASP A 85 24.55 6.54 5.69
C ASP A 85 25.81 6.31 4.86
N LEU A 86 25.72 5.54 3.76
CA LEU A 86 26.89 5.20 2.92
C LEU A 86 26.91 5.88 1.56
N GLY A 87 25.87 6.61 1.17
CA GLY A 87 25.81 7.32 -0.12
C GLY A 87 25.84 6.39 -1.33
N CYS A 88 25.41 5.13 -1.19
CA CYS A 88 25.34 4.20 -2.31
C CYS A 88 24.27 4.65 -3.30
N THR A 89 24.55 4.57 -4.60
CA THR A 89 23.55 4.84 -5.65
C THR A 89 22.80 3.59 -6.09
N GLY A 90 23.27 2.42 -5.70
CA GLY A 90 22.69 1.15 -6.10
C GLY A 90 23.06 0.02 -5.16
N VAL A 91 22.22 -1.01 -5.18
CA VAL A 91 22.48 -2.28 -4.51
C VAL A 91 22.16 -3.44 -5.45
N CYS A 92 23.08 -4.39 -5.52
CA CYS A 92 22.97 -5.59 -6.35
C CYS A 92 22.73 -6.83 -5.47
N LEU A 93 22.11 -7.85 -6.05
CA LEU A 93 22.00 -9.18 -5.46
C LEU A 93 21.94 -10.27 -6.53
N GLU A 94 22.18 -11.50 -6.10
CA GLU A 94 21.98 -12.71 -6.91
C GLU A 94 20.84 -13.53 -6.33
N ALA A 95 19.75 -13.65 -7.08
CA ALA A 95 18.59 -14.44 -6.68
C ALA A 95 18.79 -15.90 -7.10
N GLU A 96 19.11 -16.77 -6.14
CA GLU A 96 19.16 -18.23 -6.33
C GLU A 96 17.75 -18.82 -6.34
N GLU A 97 17.10 -18.76 -7.50
CA GLU A 97 15.72 -19.18 -7.66
C GLU A 97 15.63 -20.66 -8.01
N ASP A 98 14.91 -21.40 -7.17
CA ASP A 98 14.50 -22.79 -7.41
C ASP A 98 13.67 -22.90 -8.71
N MET A 99 14.15 -23.72 -9.64
CA MET A 99 13.53 -23.92 -10.95
C MET A 99 12.13 -24.55 -10.86
N SER A 100 11.83 -25.32 -9.80
CA SER A 100 10.50 -25.86 -9.55
C SER A 100 9.49 -24.80 -9.10
N ARG A 101 9.97 -23.65 -8.61
CA ARG A 101 9.19 -22.55 -8.05
C ARG A 101 9.54 -21.21 -8.71
N HIS A 102 9.57 -21.24 -10.04
CA HIS A 102 9.89 -20.11 -10.89
C HIS A 102 9.09 -18.84 -10.55
N GLY A 103 9.76 -17.70 -10.52
CA GLY A 103 9.17 -16.38 -10.30
C GLY A 103 8.87 -16.02 -8.85
N LYS A 104 9.00 -16.94 -7.89
CA LYS A 104 8.68 -16.63 -6.48
C LYS A 104 9.75 -15.80 -5.80
N LEU A 105 11.03 -16.18 -5.92
CA LEU A 105 12.11 -15.43 -5.28
C LEU A 105 12.42 -14.15 -6.07
N VAL A 106 12.46 -14.24 -7.40
CA VAL A 106 12.61 -13.07 -8.27
C VAL A 106 11.44 -12.11 -8.08
N GLY A 107 10.21 -12.63 -7.93
CA GLY A 107 9.02 -11.84 -7.63
C GLY A 107 9.12 -11.06 -6.31
N LEU A 108 9.63 -11.69 -5.24
CA LEU A 108 9.89 -11.03 -3.96
C LEU A 108 10.88 -9.86 -4.11
N TYR A 109 11.96 -10.04 -4.87
CA TYR A 109 12.92 -8.97 -5.08
C TYR A 109 12.38 -7.87 -6.00
N LYS A 110 11.59 -8.22 -7.01
CA LYS A 110 10.86 -7.25 -7.84
C LYS A 110 9.92 -6.38 -7.00
N SER A 111 9.18 -6.97 -6.07
CA SER A 111 8.32 -6.20 -5.15
C SER A 111 9.12 -5.32 -4.19
N ALA A 112 10.40 -5.62 -3.95
CA ALA A 112 11.32 -4.76 -3.20
C ALA A 112 12.05 -3.72 -4.08
N GLY A 113 11.63 -3.54 -5.35
CA GLY A 113 12.18 -2.56 -6.28
C GLY A 113 13.44 -3.00 -7.04
N PHE A 114 13.81 -4.29 -6.99
CA PHE A 114 14.92 -4.81 -7.78
C PHE A 114 14.48 -5.14 -9.21
N LYS A 115 15.33 -4.83 -10.18
CA LYS A 115 15.16 -5.18 -11.60
C LYS A 115 16.19 -6.22 -12.01
N VAL A 116 15.80 -7.13 -12.89
CA VAL A 116 16.75 -8.09 -13.49
C VAL A 116 17.72 -7.30 -14.37
N ILE A 117 19.02 -7.54 -14.22
CA ILE A 117 20.03 -6.86 -15.03
C ILE A 117 19.96 -7.42 -16.46
N PRO A 118 19.63 -6.59 -17.48
CA PRO A 118 19.48 -7.06 -18.85
C PRO A 118 20.83 -7.42 -19.47
N GLY A 119 20.83 -8.33 -20.45
CA GLY A 119 22.01 -8.67 -21.25
C GLY A 119 22.84 -9.85 -20.74
N ILE A 120 22.56 -10.37 -19.55
CA ILE A 120 23.16 -11.62 -19.07
C ILE A 120 22.31 -12.78 -19.63
N LYS A 121 22.65 -13.21 -20.86
CA LYS A 121 21.95 -14.30 -21.56
C LYS A 121 22.20 -15.68 -20.91
N ASP A 122 23.27 -15.79 -20.13
CA ASP A 122 23.65 -17.01 -19.43
C ASP A 122 23.36 -16.84 -17.93
N PHE A 123 22.16 -17.22 -17.49
CA PHE A 123 21.94 -17.41 -16.06
C PHE A 123 22.74 -18.62 -15.60
N LYS A 124 23.49 -18.48 -14.51
CA LYS A 124 24.23 -19.59 -13.93
C LYS A 124 23.23 -20.59 -13.33
N LEU A 125 23.34 -21.86 -13.73
CA LEU A 125 22.61 -22.95 -13.08
C LEU A 125 23.47 -23.55 -11.96
N LEU A 126 22.87 -23.75 -10.79
CA LEU A 126 23.46 -24.44 -9.64
C LEU A 126 22.70 -25.74 -9.39
N TYR A 127 23.45 -26.80 -9.14
CA TYR A 127 22.91 -28.12 -8.85
C TYR A 127 23.26 -28.49 -7.41
N HIS A 128 22.24 -28.75 -6.59
CA HIS A 128 22.39 -29.20 -5.21
C HIS A 128 21.62 -30.51 -5.04
N GLY A 129 22.27 -31.64 -5.38
CA GLY A 129 21.60 -32.94 -5.45
C GLY A 129 20.59 -32.97 -6.60
N ASP A 130 19.33 -33.30 -6.28
CA ASP A 130 18.22 -33.33 -7.24
C ASP A 130 17.57 -31.95 -7.45
N GLU A 131 18.01 -30.93 -6.71
CA GLU A 131 17.50 -29.56 -6.83
C GLU A 131 18.33 -28.73 -7.81
N MET A 132 17.63 -27.97 -8.65
CA MET A 132 18.23 -27.07 -9.64
C MET A 132 17.81 -25.63 -9.37
N TYR A 133 18.79 -24.75 -9.27
CA TYR A 133 18.59 -23.33 -9.04
C TYR A 133 19.14 -22.54 -10.21
N ARG A 134 18.45 -21.47 -10.62
CA ARG A 134 19.01 -20.44 -11.51
C ARG A 134 19.43 -19.25 -10.69
N VAL A 135 20.59 -18.69 -11.00
CA VAL A 135 21.06 -17.45 -10.39
C VAL A 135 20.64 -16.30 -11.29
N VAL A 136 19.77 -15.42 -10.78
CA VAL A 136 19.27 -14.25 -11.49
C VAL A 136 19.89 -12.99 -10.88
N PRO A 137 20.81 -12.30 -11.57
CA PRO A 137 21.39 -11.07 -11.08
C PRO A 137 20.37 -9.92 -11.15
N MET A 138 20.24 -9.19 -10.04
CA MET A 138 19.28 -8.10 -9.90
C MET A 138 19.91 -6.86 -9.28
N ARG A 139 19.40 -5.68 -9.65
CA ARG A 139 19.86 -4.37 -9.18
C ARG A 139 18.68 -3.50 -8.75
N CYS A 140 18.85 -2.79 -7.65
CA CYS A 140 17.95 -1.72 -7.22
C CYS A 140 18.72 -0.40 -7.21
N GLU A 141 18.22 0.61 -7.89
CA GLU A 141 18.77 1.98 -7.82
C GLU A 141 18.32 2.63 -6.51
N LEU A 142 19.29 3.15 -5.75
CA LEU A 142 19.08 3.88 -4.51
C LEU A 142 19.13 5.37 -4.85
N ARG A 143 17.99 6.06 -4.72
CA ARG A 143 17.93 7.50 -4.92
C ARG A 143 18.13 8.21 -3.57
N PRO A 144 19.00 9.23 -3.50
CA PRO A 144 19.03 10.12 -2.35
C PRO A 144 17.64 10.70 -2.08
N SER A 145 17.28 10.79 -0.81
CA SER A 145 15.95 11.18 -0.31
C SER A 145 15.42 12.51 -0.88
N ASP A 146 16.30 13.38 -1.39
CA ASP A 146 15.94 14.66 -2.02
C ASP A 146 15.18 14.54 -3.36
N GLN A 147 15.10 13.36 -3.97
CA GLN A 147 14.31 13.10 -5.19
C GLN A 147 13.52 11.78 -5.15
N ALA A 148 13.03 11.40 -3.98
CA ALA A 148 12.19 10.22 -3.82
C ALA A 148 10.85 10.36 -4.58
N ILE A 149 10.80 9.87 -5.81
CA ILE A 149 9.60 9.21 -6.33
C ILE A 149 9.60 7.85 -5.66
N VAL A 150 8.89 7.77 -4.53
CA VAL A 150 8.56 6.50 -3.92
C VAL A 150 7.68 5.73 -4.91
N PRO A 151 8.01 4.48 -5.31
CA PRO A 151 7.04 3.59 -5.92
C PRO A 151 5.95 3.30 -4.88
N TRP A 152 4.73 3.79 -5.14
CA TRP A 152 3.61 3.81 -4.19
C TRP A 152 3.06 2.42 -3.80
N ASP A 153 3.56 1.35 -4.42
CA ASP A 153 3.04 -0.02 -4.28
C ASP A 153 3.47 -0.71 -2.98
N VAL A 154 4.48 -0.19 -2.28
CA VAL A 154 5.04 -0.82 -1.06
C VAL A 154 4.58 -0.13 0.22
N LEU A 155 4.25 1.16 0.16
CA LEU A 155 3.82 1.94 1.32
C LEU A 155 2.34 1.74 1.67
N SER A 156 1.48 1.42 0.70
CA SER A 156 0.07 1.10 0.97
C SER A 156 -0.09 -0.20 1.75
N PHE A 157 0.77 -1.19 1.51
CA PHE A 157 0.67 -2.51 2.14
C PHE A 157 1.31 -2.56 3.53
N SER A 158 2.43 -1.86 3.77
CA SER A 158 3.00 -1.76 5.13
C SER A 158 2.09 -0.98 6.07
N PHE A 159 1.39 0.04 5.57
CA PHE A 159 0.48 0.85 6.36
C PHE A 159 -0.89 0.18 6.53
N ALA A 160 -1.42 -0.48 5.49
CA ALA A 160 -2.56 -1.38 5.63
C ALA A 160 -2.26 -2.51 6.64
N MET A 161 -1.02 -3.02 6.68
CA MET A 161 -0.55 -3.98 7.69
C MET A 161 -0.35 -3.35 9.07
N GLU A 162 -0.04 -2.06 9.21
CA GLU A 162 0.00 -1.37 10.51
C GLU A 162 -1.43 -1.18 11.05
N LEU A 163 -2.39 -0.80 10.20
CA LEU A 163 -3.82 -0.81 10.54
C LEU A 163 -4.31 -2.24 10.87
N GLN A 164 -3.92 -3.21 10.05
CA GLN A 164 -4.21 -4.62 10.28
C GLN A 164 -3.52 -5.10 11.56
N ASN A 165 -2.35 -4.58 11.93
CA ASN A 165 -1.63 -4.94 13.15
C ASN A 165 -2.26 -4.30 14.39
N GLU A 166 -2.80 -3.09 14.33
CA GLU A 166 -3.63 -2.55 15.42
C GLU A 166 -4.92 -3.35 15.59
N VAL A 167 -5.52 -3.82 14.49
CA VAL A 167 -6.71 -4.70 14.49
C VAL A 167 -6.38 -6.16 14.90
N ILE A 168 -5.18 -6.67 14.57
CA ILE A 168 -4.69 -8.03 14.88
C ILE A 168 -4.09 -8.12 16.28
N GLN A 169 -3.67 -7.00 16.89
CA GLN A 169 -3.09 -6.94 18.25
C GLN A 169 -4.00 -7.43 19.39
N GLY A 170 -5.19 -7.95 19.07
CA GLY A 170 -5.83 -8.97 19.90
C GLY A 170 -6.69 -8.46 21.05
N GLU A 171 -6.84 -7.15 21.22
CA GLU A 171 -7.82 -6.58 22.16
C GLU A 171 -9.10 -6.08 21.48
N MET A 172 -9.11 -5.88 20.15
CA MET A 172 -10.31 -5.41 19.44
C MET A 172 -10.48 -6.07 18.06
N ARG A 173 -11.23 -7.18 18.02
CA ARG A 173 -12.18 -7.38 16.91
C ARG A 173 -13.37 -6.46 17.15
N GLU A 174 -13.14 -5.16 17.27
CA GLU A 174 -14.25 -4.23 17.43
C GLU A 174 -14.87 -4.01 16.07
N CYS A 175 -15.88 -4.85 15.81
CA CYS A 175 -17.09 -4.47 15.14
C CYS A 175 -17.52 -3.08 15.63
N LEU A 176 -17.03 -2.01 14.99
CA LEU A 176 -17.47 -0.63 15.20
C LEU A 176 -18.42 -0.25 14.07
N ASN A 177 -19.51 0.42 14.43
CA ASN A 177 -20.32 1.07 13.42
C ASN A 177 -19.63 2.37 12.94
N VAL A 178 -20.03 2.85 11.76
CA VAL A 178 -19.44 4.06 11.14
C VAL A 178 -19.52 5.27 12.06
N TRP A 179 -20.56 5.39 12.88
CA TRP A 179 -20.72 6.51 13.80
C TRP A 179 -19.67 6.49 14.91
N GLU A 180 -19.46 5.34 15.54
CA GLU A 180 -18.45 5.16 16.59
C GLU A 180 -17.05 5.51 16.09
N MET A 181 -16.74 5.16 14.83
CA MET A 181 -15.48 5.58 14.22
C MET A 181 -15.40 7.10 14.01
N LEU A 182 -16.47 7.73 13.53
CA LEU A 182 -16.49 9.19 13.38
C LEU A 182 -16.29 9.91 14.71
N GLU A 183 -16.88 9.42 15.81
CA GLU A 183 -16.64 9.95 17.16
C GLU A 183 -15.20 9.74 17.60
N ARG A 184 -14.68 8.51 17.44
CA ARG A 184 -13.33 8.12 17.88
C ARG A 184 -12.23 8.91 17.17
N PHE A 185 -12.42 9.26 15.91
CA PHE A 185 -11.46 10.05 15.12
C PHE A 185 -11.80 11.54 15.05
N GLU A 186 -12.76 12.02 15.85
CA GLU A 186 -13.18 13.43 15.89
C GLU A 186 -13.66 13.98 14.52
N LEU A 187 -14.23 13.12 13.67
CA LEU A 187 -14.66 13.44 12.30
C LEU A 187 -16.13 13.81 12.17
N VAL A 188 -16.91 13.78 13.25
CA VAL A 188 -18.36 14.04 13.23
C VAL A 188 -18.69 15.36 12.54
N ASN A 189 -17.93 16.44 12.80
CA ASN A 189 -18.17 17.73 12.18
C ASN A 189 -17.83 17.73 10.67
N PHE A 190 -16.76 17.05 10.27
CA PHE A 190 -16.42 16.90 8.86
C PHE A 190 -17.46 16.05 8.13
N ALA A 191 -17.99 15.00 8.75
CA ALA A 191 -19.08 14.18 8.20
C ALA A 191 -20.37 14.98 8.02
N LYS A 192 -20.74 15.84 8.99
CA LYS A 192 -21.88 16.76 8.86
C LYS A 192 -21.70 17.72 7.69
N LYS A 193 -20.49 18.27 7.53
CA LYS A 193 -20.14 19.15 6.42
C LYS A 193 -20.24 18.45 5.07
N ALA A 194 -19.63 17.27 4.96
CA ALA A 194 -19.69 16.42 3.79
C ALA A 194 -21.12 16.11 3.35
N ARG A 195 -21.96 15.76 4.33
CA ARG A 195 -23.37 15.52 4.09
C ARG A 195 -24.12 16.76 3.62
N SER A 196 -23.85 17.92 4.21
CA SER A 196 -24.48 19.18 3.83
C SER A 196 -24.22 19.54 2.37
N VAL A 197 -22.96 19.44 1.94
CA VAL A 197 -22.56 19.67 0.54
C VAL A 197 -23.30 18.71 -0.40
N CYS A 198 -23.46 17.45 0.00
CA CYS A 198 -24.21 16.49 -0.81
C CYS A 198 -25.72 16.83 -0.85
N LEU A 199 -26.30 17.26 0.27
CA LEU A 199 -27.70 17.66 0.35
C LEU A 199 -28.01 18.92 -0.47
N SER A 200 -27.12 19.92 -0.46
CA SER A 200 -27.30 21.15 -1.24
C SER A 200 -27.31 20.89 -2.75
N HIS A 201 -26.61 19.86 -3.20
CA HIS A 201 -26.61 19.41 -4.59
C HIS A 201 -27.74 18.41 -4.92
N GLY A 202 -28.61 18.08 -3.97
CA GLY A 202 -29.71 17.13 -4.17
C GLY A 202 -29.24 15.67 -4.37
N HIS A 203 -28.06 15.32 -3.85
CA HIS A 203 -27.50 13.99 -4.02
C HIS A 203 -28.21 12.92 -3.18
N PRO A 204 -28.33 11.68 -3.69
CA PRO A 204 -29.04 10.61 -3.01
C PRO A 204 -28.32 10.17 -1.73
N ASP A 205 -29.07 9.60 -0.79
CA ASP A 205 -28.56 9.15 0.51
C ASP A 205 -27.32 8.24 0.41
N TRP A 206 -27.28 7.32 -0.55
CA TRP A 206 -26.14 6.40 -0.68
C TRP A 206 -24.85 7.14 -1.06
N LEU A 207 -24.95 8.24 -1.80
CA LEU A 207 -23.81 9.07 -2.18
C LEU A 207 -23.34 9.90 -0.98
N GLN A 208 -24.28 10.47 -0.22
CA GLN A 208 -23.98 11.13 1.07
C GLN A 208 -23.21 10.19 2.02
N PHE A 209 -23.68 8.93 2.13
CA PHE A 209 -23.03 7.90 2.95
C PHE A 209 -21.61 7.58 2.45
N LEU A 210 -21.44 7.44 1.13
CA LEU A 210 -20.14 7.10 0.53
C LEU A 210 -19.09 8.18 0.78
N VAL A 211 -19.47 9.45 0.65
CA VAL A 211 -18.60 10.58 0.93
C VAL A 211 -18.19 10.60 2.41
N ILE A 212 -19.10 10.25 3.34
CA ILE A 212 -18.78 10.13 4.77
C ILE A 212 -17.81 8.97 5.03
N LEU A 213 -18.03 7.80 4.44
CA LEU A 213 -17.11 6.66 4.56
C LEU A 213 -15.71 7.00 4.05
N GLN A 214 -15.62 7.80 2.99
CA GLN A 214 -14.34 8.23 2.45
C GLN A 214 -13.51 9.04 3.45
N LEU A 215 -14.14 9.76 4.38
CA LEU A 215 -13.44 10.49 5.44
C LEU A 215 -12.62 9.56 6.34
N LEU A 216 -13.17 8.38 6.62
CA LEU A 216 -12.48 7.35 7.39
C LEU A 216 -11.25 6.82 6.64
N ALA A 217 -11.34 6.72 5.30
CA ALA A 217 -10.19 6.35 4.46
C ALA A 217 -9.16 7.49 4.32
N VAL A 218 -9.57 8.77 4.38
CA VAL A 218 -8.67 9.95 4.29
C VAL A 218 -7.96 10.26 5.60
N VAL A 219 -8.57 10.03 6.76
CA VAL A 219 -7.87 10.19 8.05
C VAL A 219 -6.67 9.25 8.16
N ASN A 220 -6.75 8.08 7.52
CA ASN A 220 -5.62 7.17 7.37
C ASN A 220 -4.45 7.80 6.59
N GLU A 221 -4.74 8.68 5.62
CA GLU A 221 -3.72 9.43 4.89
C GLU A 221 -3.18 10.63 5.70
N LYS A 222 -4.00 11.33 6.51
CA LYS A 222 -3.50 12.49 7.29
C LYS A 222 -2.64 12.13 8.50
N LEU A 223 -2.92 11.03 9.19
CA LEU A 223 -2.06 10.54 10.29
C LEU A 223 -0.62 10.22 9.84
N THR A 224 -0.43 9.92 8.56
CA THR A 224 0.90 9.74 7.94
C THR A 224 1.59 11.04 7.55
N TRP A 225 0.87 12.15 7.37
CA TRP A 225 1.46 13.43 6.95
C TRP A 225 2.05 14.25 8.10
N ASP A 226 1.42 14.26 9.28
CA ASP A 226 1.92 15.01 10.45
C ASP A 226 3.21 14.39 11.06
N SER A 227 3.47 13.11 10.79
CA SER A 227 4.66 12.40 11.26
C SER A 227 5.86 12.48 10.30
N ILE A 228 5.66 12.95 9.04
CA ILE A 228 6.71 12.99 8.01
C ILE A 228 7.04 14.41 7.53
N GLY A 229 6.31 15.44 7.96
CA GLY A 229 6.71 16.84 7.75
C GLY A 229 6.95 17.20 6.28
N GLY A 230 5.90 17.20 5.45
CA GLY A 230 6.04 17.51 4.02
C GLY A 230 4.82 18.19 3.42
N LYS A 231 5.06 19.24 2.64
CA LYS A 231 4.05 20.08 1.97
C LYS A 231 3.26 19.34 0.89
N THR A 232 2.04 19.82 0.67
CA THR A 232 1.00 19.45 -0.32
C THR A 232 1.52 18.97 -1.68
N PHE A 233 1.02 17.82 -2.15
CA PHE A 233 1.34 17.23 -3.45
C PHE A 233 0.08 16.68 -4.13
N THR A 234 -0.49 17.45 -5.06
CA THR A 234 -1.69 17.07 -5.85
C THR A 234 -1.37 16.55 -7.26
N ASP A 235 -0.10 16.50 -7.70
CA ASP A 235 0.19 16.55 -9.14
C ASP A 235 0.94 15.33 -9.73
N LYS A 236 1.04 14.16 -9.07
CA LYS A 236 1.65 12.95 -9.68
C LYS A 236 0.96 11.61 -9.34
N LEU A 237 -0.35 11.53 -9.58
CA LEU A 237 -1.15 10.31 -9.38
C LEU A 237 -1.34 9.45 -10.65
N ASP A 238 -0.56 9.68 -11.71
CA ASP A 238 -0.88 9.17 -13.06
C ASP A 238 -0.26 7.82 -13.45
N THR A 239 0.38 7.08 -12.54
CA THR A 239 0.83 5.71 -12.84
C THR A 239 -0.16 4.67 -12.34
N VAL A 240 -1.10 4.31 -13.21
CA VAL A 240 -1.99 3.16 -13.02
C VAL A 240 -1.25 1.88 -13.38
N GLU A 241 -0.97 1.03 -12.40
CA GLU A 241 -0.51 -0.34 -12.66
C GLU A 241 -1.66 -1.34 -12.40
N PHE A 242 -2.04 -2.11 -13.41
CA PHE A 242 -2.89 -3.27 -13.23
C PHE A 242 -2.01 -4.50 -13.12
N THR A 243 -2.19 -5.27 -12.04
CA THR A 243 -1.50 -6.57 -11.91
C THR A 243 -2.34 -7.66 -12.59
N ASN A 244 -1.68 -8.64 -13.22
CA ASN A 244 -2.34 -9.80 -13.85
C ASN A 244 -3.31 -9.50 -15.01
N ILE A 245 -3.00 -8.57 -15.90
CA ILE A 245 -3.66 -8.56 -17.22
C ILE A 245 -3.03 -9.68 -18.05
N GLN A 246 -3.75 -10.79 -18.25
CA GLN A 246 -3.46 -11.67 -19.37
C GLN A 246 -3.62 -10.81 -20.63
N GLU A 247 -2.53 -10.61 -21.39
CA GLU A 247 -2.59 -9.82 -22.64
C GLU A 247 -3.79 -10.30 -23.47
N PRO A 248 -4.74 -9.39 -23.79
CA PRO A 248 -5.98 -9.78 -24.41
C PRO A 248 -5.68 -10.37 -25.78
N THR A 249 -5.86 -11.68 -25.89
CA THR A 249 -5.84 -12.39 -27.16
C THR A 249 -7.14 -12.05 -27.87
N SER A 250 -7.09 -11.05 -28.76
CA SER A 250 -8.15 -10.56 -29.65
C SER A 250 -9.44 -10.01 -28.99
N GLU A 251 -9.66 -8.71 -29.20
CA GLU A 251 -10.95 -7.97 -29.30
C GLU A 251 -12.01 -8.03 -28.18
N GLN A 252 -11.79 -8.69 -27.04
CA GLN A 252 -12.77 -8.65 -25.96
C GLN A 252 -12.38 -7.67 -24.85
N PHE A 253 -13.08 -6.53 -24.81
CA PHE A 253 -13.12 -5.61 -23.68
C PHE A 253 -13.53 -6.38 -22.41
N VAL A 254 -12.55 -6.78 -21.60
CA VAL A 254 -12.77 -7.68 -20.46
C VAL A 254 -13.48 -6.97 -19.30
N GLY A 255 -13.44 -5.64 -19.29
CA GLY A 255 -14.03 -4.78 -18.27
C GLY A 255 -13.12 -4.57 -17.07
N LEU A 256 -13.11 -3.36 -16.50
CA LEU A 256 -12.22 -2.99 -15.39
C LEU A 256 -12.45 -3.82 -14.13
N HIS A 257 -13.67 -4.33 -13.92
CA HIS A 257 -13.97 -5.22 -12.80
C HIS A 257 -13.12 -6.50 -12.76
N ARG A 258 -12.60 -6.95 -13.92
CA ARG A 258 -11.70 -8.10 -14.02
C ARG A 258 -10.23 -7.74 -13.82
N GLY A 259 -9.88 -6.47 -13.97
CA GLY A 259 -8.57 -5.97 -13.59
C GLY A 259 -8.39 -6.01 -12.08
N GLN A 260 -7.19 -6.36 -11.63
CA GLN A 260 -6.79 -6.18 -10.24
C GLN A 260 -6.00 -4.87 -10.13
N PRO A 261 -6.63 -3.78 -9.65
CA PRO A 261 -5.89 -2.55 -9.38
C PRO A 261 -4.82 -2.82 -8.30
N VAL A 262 -3.79 -1.98 -8.25
CA VAL A 262 -2.81 -2.02 -7.14
C VAL A 262 -3.54 -1.97 -5.80
N TRP A 263 -3.14 -2.83 -4.88
CA TRP A 263 -3.68 -2.85 -3.53
C TRP A 263 -3.46 -1.51 -2.83
N ASN A 264 -4.54 -0.87 -2.39
CA ASN A 264 -4.53 0.43 -1.74
C ASN A 264 -5.77 0.59 -0.83
N ASN A 265 -5.94 1.78 -0.23
CA ASN A 265 -7.09 2.08 0.64
C ASN A 265 -8.45 1.92 -0.07
N ASP A 266 -8.51 2.18 -1.36
CA ASP A 266 -9.73 2.11 -2.18
C ASP A 266 -10.13 0.64 -2.42
N GLU A 267 -9.17 -0.21 -2.79
CA GLU A 267 -9.38 -1.66 -2.96
C GLU A 267 -9.71 -2.34 -1.62
N TYR A 268 -9.03 -1.94 -0.54
CA TYR A 268 -9.36 -2.40 0.81
C TYR A 268 -10.80 -2.04 1.19
N LEU A 269 -11.19 -0.76 1.07
CA LEU A 269 -12.53 -0.31 1.44
C LEU A 269 -13.60 -1.00 0.58
N TYR A 270 -13.35 -1.20 -0.72
CA TYR A 270 -14.20 -2.01 -1.59
C TYR A 270 -14.43 -3.41 -1.02
N HIS A 271 -13.37 -4.09 -0.56
CA HIS A 271 -13.49 -5.42 0.05
C HIS A 271 -14.21 -5.41 1.40
N VAL A 272 -14.01 -4.39 2.23
CA VAL A 272 -14.75 -4.20 3.49
C VAL A 272 -16.24 -4.07 3.18
N MET A 273 -16.61 -3.21 2.23
CA MET A 273 -18.01 -2.98 1.86
C MET A 273 -18.67 -4.26 1.30
N MET A 274 -17.94 -5.02 0.47
CA MET A 274 -18.37 -6.29 -0.08
C MET A 274 -18.56 -7.35 1.02
N LYS A 275 -17.59 -7.50 1.92
CA LYS A 275 -17.62 -8.48 3.00
C LYS A 275 -18.79 -8.22 3.95
N ASN A 276 -19.03 -6.94 4.28
CA ASN A 276 -20.11 -6.53 5.17
C ASN A 276 -21.47 -6.43 4.48
N SER A 277 -21.55 -6.74 3.17
CA SER A 277 -22.79 -6.72 2.39
C SER A 277 -23.58 -5.42 2.56
N LEU A 278 -22.87 -4.27 2.53
CA LEU A 278 -23.51 -2.97 2.70
C LEU A 278 -24.58 -2.76 1.62
N GLN A 279 -25.70 -2.12 1.99
CA GLN A 279 -26.86 -1.94 1.10
C GLN A 279 -26.66 -0.81 0.08
N LEU A 280 -25.58 -0.90 -0.69
CA LEU A 280 -25.17 0.13 -1.63
C LEU A 280 -25.39 -0.30 -3.08
N PRO A 281 -25.73 0.64 -3.98
CA PRO A 281 -25.82 0.32 -5.39
C PRO A 281 -24.43 -0.01 -5.95
N ARG A 282 -24.38 -0.83 -6.99
CA ARG A 282 -23.12 -1.27 -7.62
C ARG A 282 -22.20 -0.11 -8.01
N VAL A 283 -22.77 1.02 -8.44
CA VAL A 283 -22.03 2.26 -8.77
C VAL A 283 -21.23 2.80 -7.58
N ALA A 284 -21.73 2.69 -6.35
CA ALA A 284 -21.02 3.17 -5.17
C ALA A 284 -19.75 2.36 -4.90
N LEU A 285 -19.81 1.04 -5.09
CA LEU A 285 -18.65 0.17 -4.98
C LEU A 285 -17.60 0.50 -6.04
N TRP A 286 -18.03 0.82 -7.26
CA TRP A 286 -17.16 1.25 -8.35
C TRP A 286 -16.47 2.58 -8.07
N MET A 287 -17.22 3.56 -7.58
CA MET A 287 -16.69 4.86 -7.21
C MET A 287 -15.60 4.73 -6.15
N VAL A 288 -15.84 3.94 -5.09
CA VAL A 288 -14.81 3.68 -4.07
C VAL A 288 -13.59 3.01 -4.68
N ARG A 289 -13.78 1.93 -5.45
CA ARG A 289 -12.70 1.10 -5.98
C ARG A 289 -11.79 1.84 -6.96
N PHE A 290 -12.33 2.77 -7.75
CA PHE A 290 -11.63 3.40 -8.87
C PHE A 290 -11.48 4.92 -8.77
N ARG A 291 -11.84 5.57 -7.65
CA ARG A 291 -11.75 7.04 -7.51
C ARG A 291 -10.36 7.60 -7.81
N ARG A 292 -9.29 6.95 -7.34
CA ARG A 292 -7.90 7.40 -7.57
C ARG A 292 -7.48 7.28 -9.04
N MET A 293 -8.27 6.58 -9.84
CA MET A 293 -8.04 6.41 -11.27
C MET A 293 -8.88 7.41 -12.09
N SER A 294 -9.58 8.36 -11.46
CA SER A 294 -10.42 9.34 -12.16
C SER A 294 -9.66 10.06 -13.28
N ASN A 295 -8.43 10.52 -13.00
CA ASN A 295 -7.61 11.22 -13.99
C ASN A 295 -7.26 10.31 -15.18
N ALA A 296 -6.88 9.05 -14.92
CA ALA A 296 -6.54 8.10 -15.97
C ALA A 296 -7.76 7.69 -16.80
N LEU A 297 -8.94 7.59 -16.16
CA LEU A 297 -10.21 7.31 -16.82
C LEU A 297 -10.66 8.50 -17.68
N GLU A 298 -10.56 9.72 -17.16
CA GLU A 298 -10.87 10.96 -17.89
C GLU A 298 -9.92 11.20 -19.07
N ALA A 299 -8.65 10.82 -18.93
CA ALA A 299 -7.65 10.89 -19.99
C ALA A 299 -7.77 9.77 -21.04
N GLY A 300 -8.74 8.85 -20.90
CA GLY A 300 -8.96 7.74 -21.83
C GLY A 300 -7.86 6.67 -21.83
N LEU A 301 -6.99 6.65 -20.82
CA LEU A 301 -5.84 5.72 -20.76
C LEU A 301 -6.26 4.26 -20.63
N LEU A 302 -7.51 4.02 -20.21
CA LEU A 302 -8.07 2.69 -19.94
C LEU A 302 -9.19 2.30 -20.90
N ASP A 303 -9.43 3.08 -21.96
CA ASP A 303 -10.51 2.83 -22.93
C ASP A 303 -10.42 1.43 -23.54
N GLY A 304 -9.21 0.94 -23.80
CA GLY A 304 -8.98 -0.42 -24.31
C GLY A 304 -9.35 -1.56 -23.35
N MET A 305 -9.54 -1.26 -22.06
CA MET A 305 -9.92 -2.24 -21.03
C MET A 305 -11.39 -2.13 -20.62
N MET A 306 -12.04 -0.99 -20.91
CA MET A 306 -13.39 -0.68 -20.48
C MET A 306 -14.46 -1.35 -21.35
N ASN A 307 -15.47 -1.93 -20.72
CA ASN A 307 -16.72 -2.29 -21.39
C ASN A 307 -17.74 -1.14 -21.33
N GLY A 308 -18.93 -1.32 -21.92
CA GLY A 308 -19.97 -0.29 -21.94
C GLY A 308 -20.52 0.08 -20.55
N GLU A 309 -20.51 -0.84 -19.57
CA GLU A 309 -20.88 -0.53 -18.19
C GLU A 309 -19.81 0.38 -17.56
N ASP A 310 -18.53 0.06 -17.74
CA ASP A 310 -17.42 0.82 -17.17
C ASP A 310 -17.43 2.27 -17.67
N GLN A 311 -17.74 2.49 -18.95
CA GLN A 311 -17.89 3.83 -19.54
C GLN A 311 -18.98 4.64 -18.84
N THR A 312 -20.10 4.01 -18.43
CA THR A 312 -21.13 4.70 -17.65
C THR A 312 -20.67 5.03 -16.22
N MET A 313 -19.76 4.23 -15.67
CA MET A 313 -19.22 4.43 -14.31
C MET A 313 -18.20 5.57 -14.26
N VAL A 314 -17.49 5.89 -15.35
CA VAL A 314 -16.51 6.99 -15.40
C VAL A 314 -17.15 8.33 -14.97
N ASN A 315 -18.36 8.62 -15.44
CA ASN A 315 -19.08 9.85 -15.07
C ASN A 315 -19.36 9.92 -13.55
N TRP A 316 -19.69 8.79 -12.93
CA TRP A 316 -19.91 8.71 -11.49
C TRP A 316 -18.62 8.86 -10.69
N ILE A 317 -17.52 8.28 -11.18
CA ILE A 317 -16.20 8.42 -10.58
C ILE A 317 -15.74 9.88 -10.63
N SER A 318 -15.89 10.55 -11.78
CA SER A 318 -15.56 11.98 -11.94
C SER A 318 -16.41 12.86 -11.01
N LEU A 319 -17.73 12.63 -10.96
CA LEU A 319 -18.62 13.34 -10.02
C LEU A 319 -18.16 13.17 -8.57
N PHE A 320 -17.79 11.95 -8.18
CA PHE A 320 -17.32 11.67 -6.82
C PHE A 320 -16.01 12.39 -6.51
N SER A 321 -15.04 12.36 -7.43
CA SER A 321 -13.77 13.07 -7.28
C SER A 321 -13.98 14.58 -7.15
N SER A 322 -14.89 15.17 -7.92
CA SER A 322 -15.28 16.58 -7.78
C SER A 322 -15.84 16.89 -6.40
N LEU A 323 -16.81 16.08 -5.92
CA LEU A 323 -17.40 16.25 -4.60
C LEU A 323 -16.37 16.15 -3.48
N VAL A 324 -15.46 15.18 -3.56
CA VAL A 324 -14.39 15.04 -2.57
C VAL A 324 -13.44 16.24 -2.60
N GLY A 325 -13.13 16.78 -3.78
CA GLY A 325 -12.32 18.00 -3.94
C GLY A 325 -12.97 19.24 -3.33
N GLU A 326 -14.28 19.41 -3.48
CA GLU A 326 -15.05 20.53 -2.89
C GLU A 326 -15.00 20.52 -1.35
N LEU A 327 -14.96 19.33 -0.73
CA LEU A 327 -14.83 19.23 0.73
C LEU A 327 -13.51 19.77 1.27
N GLY A 328 -12.45 19.71 0.47
CA GLY A 328 -11.14 20.26 0.81
C GLY A 328 -11.08 21.80 0.79
N THR A 329 -11.98 22.45 0.04
CA THR A 329 -11.96 23.91 -0.21
C THR A 329 -13.06 24.67 0.51
N CYS A 330 -14.02 23.96 1.11
CA CYS A 330 -15.18 24.60 1.72
C CYS A 330 -14.80 25.42 2.98
N PRO A 331 -15.28 26.67 3.14
CA PRO A 331 -14.96 27.55 4.28
C PRO A 331 -15.42 26.98 5.65
N GLN A 332 -14.93 27.58 6.75
CA GLN A 332 -15.13 27.09 8.12
C GLN A 332 -16.55 27.35 8.68
N GLU A 333 -16.98 26.38 9.51
CA GLU A 333 -17.84 26.37 10.71
C GLU A 333 -19.08 27.27 10.90
N ASP A 334 -19.58 28.00 9.90
CA ASP A 334 -20.86 28.68 10.09
C ASP A 334 -22.04 27.69 10.02
N ASP A 335 -22.93 27.77 11.02
CA ASP A 335 -24.05 26.88 11.34
C ASP A 335 -24.66 26.14 10.14
N ILE A 336 -24.30 24.86 10.00
CA ILE A 336 -24.94 23.95 9.03
C ILE A 336 -26.32 23.56 9.57
N GLU A 337 -27.30 24.45 9.39
CA GLU A 337 -28.70 24.14 9.63
C GLU A 337 -29.13 22.95 8.74
N GLY A 338 -29.61 21.87 9.37
CA GLY A 338 -30.20 20.72 8.67
C GLY A 338 -29.47 19.38 8.80
N CYS A 339 -28.22 19.33 9.29
CA CYS A 339 -27.48 18.09 9.52
C CYS A 339 -27.41 17.68 11.01
N GLY A 340 -28.56 17.62 11.68
CA GLY A 340 -28.64 17.13 13.05
C GLY A 340 -28.09 15.70 13.21
N GLU A 341 -27.42 15.42 14.33
CA GLU A 341 -26.81 14.11 14.64
C GLU A 341 -27.77 12.94 14.41
N ARG A 342 -29.03 13.06 14.84
CA ARG A 342 -30.06 12.03 14.65
C ARG A 342 -30.26 11.67 13.17
N SER A 343 -30.27 12.68 12.30
CA SER A 343 -30.45 12.49 10.87
C SER A 343 -29.23 11.80 10.23
N MET A 344 -28.02 12.11 10.72
CA MET A 344 -26.80 11.45 10.26
C MET A 344 -26.71 10.00 10.76
N ARG A 345 -27.06 9.71 12.02
CA ARG A 345 -27.17 8.32 12.52
C ARG A 345 -28.17 7.49 11.71
N GLN A 346 -29.32 8.07 11.34
CA GLN A 346 -30.30 7.40 10.47
C GLN A 346 -29.73 7.07 9.09
N LEU A 347 -28.97 8.00 8.50
CA LEU A 347 -28.28 7.76 7.22
C LEU A 347 -27.28 6.62 7.33
N LEU A 348 -26.44 6.60 8.38
CA LEU A 348 -25.44 5.56 8.58
C LEU A 348 -26.11 4.19 8.84
N MET A 349 -27.13 4.14 9.68
CA MET A 349 -27.89 2.90 9.96
C MET A 349 -28.62 2.37 8.73
N LYS A 350 -29.02 3.23 7.78
CA LYS A 350 -29.66 2.81 6.53
C LYS A 350 -28.74 1.95 5.67
N PHE A 351 -27.44 2.23 5.64
CA PHE A 351 -26.47 1.54 4.78
C PHE A 351 -25.52 0.60 5.52
N SER A 352 -25.35 0.81 6.83
CA SER A 352 -24.54 0.00 7.73
C SER A 352 -25.28 -0.19 9.08
N PRO A 353 -26.38 -0.96 9.09
CA PRO A 353 -27.18 -1.18 10.30
C PRO A 353 -26.45 -1.99 11.37
N SER A 354 -25.52 -2.83 10.94
CA SER A 354 -24.67 -3.63 11.81
C SER A 354 -23.28 -2.98 11.90
N PRO A 355 -22.55 -3.25 12.99
CA PRO A 355 -21.14 -2.96 13.04
C PRO A 355 -20.38 -3.54 11.85
N ILE A 356 -19.37 -2.81 11.37
CA ILE A 356 -18.57 -3.21 10.22
C ILE A 356 -17.39 -4.05 10.70
N GLU A 357 -17.20 -5.21 10.09
CA GLU A 357 -15.96 -5.96 10.15
C GLU A 357 -14.95 -5.33 9.18
N TRP A 358 -14.08 -4.49 9.73
CA TRP A 358 -12.99 -3.84 9.00
C TRP A 358 -11.94 -4.87 8.56
#